data_AF-A0A2I0B7Q1-F1
#
_entry.id   AF-A0A2I0B7Q1-F1
#
_cell.length_a   1.000
_cell.length_b   1.000
_cell.length_c   1.000
_cell.angle_alpha   90.00
_cell.angle_beta   90.00
_cell.angle_gamma   90.00
#
_symmetry.space_group_name_H-M   'P 1'
#
loop_
_entity.id
_entity.type
_entity.pdbx_description
1 polymer ?
#
loop_
_entity_poly.entity_id
_entity_poly.type
_entity_poly.pdbx_seq_one_letter_code
_entity_poly.pdbx_strand_id
1 'polypeptide(L)'
;MRADSRPIPDHLFPSILRAFRQSGFPIDALHLFDEMLPSFRCSPSVFSLNSAIDSLVSSPHFHLALPFLRRALRRYPSLRPNLLTFNLLLKSVCSSPSPSLNLALHLFRSIPGHGLQPDTYSYSTLIAALARAGRLDDAFALLDEMQLDNVAPHFVTFNSLLHAVLQAGDL
;
A
#
# COMPACT_ATOMS: atom_id res chain seq x y z
N MET A 1 -19.66 -37.46 10.19
CA MET A 1 -19.61 -36.43 11.24
C MET A 1 -18.38 -35.56 11.00
N ARG A 2 -18.52 -34.39 10.36
CA ARG A 2 -17.44 -33.39 10.34
C ARG A 2 -17.54 -32.64 11.66
N ALA A 3 -16.48 -32.68 12.47
CA ALA A 3 -16.43 -31.93 13.71
C ALA A 3 -16.79 -30.47 13.43
N ASP A 4 -17.74 -29.92 14.18
CA ASP A 4 -18.00 -28.49 14.23
C ASP A 4 -16.79 -27.82 14.89
N SER A 5 -15.73 -27.64 14.11
CA SER A 5 -14.60 -26.80 14.49
C SER A 5 -15.09 -25.36 14.55
N ARG A 6 -15.00 -24.77 15.75
CA ARG A 6 -15.32 -23.36 15.98
C ARG A 6 -14.54 -22.49 14.97
N PRO A 7 -15.17 -21.44 14.40
CA PRO A 7 -14.48 -20.56 13.48
C PRO A 7 -13.24 -19.95 14.14
N ILE A 8 -12.13 -19.93 13.41
CA ILE A 8 -10.89 -19.33 13.92
C ILE A 8 -11.09 -17.82 13.99
N PRO A 9 -10.73 -17.16 15.10
CA PRO A 9 -10.84 -15.71 15.21
C PRO A 9 -9.95 -14.97 14.19
N ASP A 10 -10.50 -13.94 13.53
CA ASP A 10 -9.75 -13.13 12.55
C ASP A 10 -8.47 -12.52 13.14
N HIS A 11 -8.46 -12.11 14.42
CA HIS A 11 -7.29 -11.46 15.05
C HIS A 11 -6.01 -12.32 15.06
N LEU A 12 -6.10 -13.63 14.84
CA LEU A 12 -4.95 -14.52 14.72
C LEU A 12 -4.31 -14.46 13.32
N PHE A 13 -5.10 -14.21 12.28
CA PHE A 13 -4.64 -14.22 10.89
C PHE A 13 -3.64 -13.11 10.56
N PRO A 14 -3.81 -11.84 10.99
CA PRO A 14 -2.81 -10.81 10.76
C PRO A 14 -1.42 -11.16 11.28
N SER A 15 -1.34 -11.86 12.42
CA SER A 15 -0.07 -12.32 13.00
C SER A 15 0.56 -13.44 12.17
N ILE A 16 -0.25 -14.41 11.72
CA ILE A 16 0.21 -15.50 10.86
C ILE A 16 0.67 -14.96 9.50
N LEU A 17 -0.10 -14.06 8.89
CA LEU A 17 0.25 -13.40 7.62
C LEU A 17 1.55 -12.58 7.74
N ARG A 18 1.77 -11.94 8.91
CA ARG A 18 3.04 -11.27 9.20
C ARG A 18 4.20 -12.25 9.37
N ALA A 19 3.96 -13.43 9.93
CA ALA A 19 4.97 -14.49 9.98
C ALA A 19 5.37 -14.95 8.57
N PHE A 20 4.41 -15.15 7.66
CA PHE A 20 4.70 -15.46 6.25
C PHE A 20 5.58 -14.40 5.58
N ARG A 21 5.33 -13.11 5.85
CA ARG A 21 6.20 -12.01 5.41
C ARG A 21 7.63 -12.17 5.94
N GLN A 22 7.78 -12.40 7.24
CA GLN A 22 9.10 -12.52 7.89
C GLN A 22 9.87 -13.75 7.42
N SER A 23 9.16 -14.82 7.06
CA SER A 23 9.74 -16.06 6.54
C SER A 23 9.98 -16.05 5.02
N GLY A 24 9.63 -14.97 4.31
CA GLY A 24 9.90 -14.83 2.87
C GLY A 24 8.91 -15.57 1.96
N PHE A 25 7.71 -15.86 2.44
CA PHE A 25 6.66 -16.63 1.75
C PHE A 25 5.42 -15.76 1.45
N PRO A 26 5.53 -14.71 0.60
CA PRO A 26 4.44 -13.76 0.40
C PRO A 26 3.26 -14.36 -0.36
N ILE A 27 3.51 -15.33 -1.26
CA ILE A 27 2.47 -16.00 -2.05
C ILE A 27 1.63 -16.93 -1.16
N ASP A 28 2.27 -17.65 -0.23
CA ASP A 28 1.55 -18.46 0.76
C ASP A 28 0.68 -17.60 1.68
N ALA A 29 1.10 -16.37 1.98
CA ALA A 29 0.26 -15.40 2.69
C ALA A 29 -1.03 -15.09 1.90
N LEU A 30 -0.98 -14.99 0.57
CA LEU A 30 -2.17 -14.77 -0.25
C LEU A 30 -3.06 -16.01 -0.28
N HIS A 31 -2.46 -17.20 -0.40
CA HIS A 31 -3.19 -18.46 -0.32
C HIS A 31 -3.91 -18.59 1.01
N LEU A 32 -3.24 -18.29 2.13
CA LEU A 32 -3.87 -18.27 3.44
C LEU A 32 -5.06 -17.30 3.48
N PHE A 33 -4.89 -16.08 2.95
CA PHE A 33 -5.97 -15.09 2.89
C PHE A 33 -7.20 -15.60 2.10
N ASP A 34 -6.97 -16.27 0.97
CA ASP A 34 -8.03 -16.84 0.15
C ASP A 34 -8.75 -18.02 0.83
N GLU A 35 -8.03 -18.78 1.64
CA GLU A 35 -8.51 -19.94 2.39
C GLU A 35 -9.22 -19.57 3.70
N MET A 36 -9.10 -18.33 4.19
CA MET A 36 -9.73 -17.86 5.44
C MET A 36 -11.22 -18.21 5.51
N LEU A 37 -11.98 -17.90 4.46
CA LEU A 37 -13.41 -18.18 4.44
C LEU A 37 -13.74 -19.67 4.16
N PRO A 38 -13.28 -20.29 3.05
CA PRO A 38 -13.69 -21.65 2.69
C PRO A 38 -13.15 -22.71 3.65
N SER A 39 -11.92 -22.58 4.13
CA SER A 39 -11.26 -23.59 4.96
C SER A 39 -11.36 -23.30 6.45
N PHE A 40 -11.32 -22.03 6.86
CA PHE A 40 -11.32 -21.65 8.28
C PHE A 40 -12.62 -20.99 8.78
N ARG A 41 -13.62 -20.81 7.89
CA ARG A 41 -14.90 -20.15 8.19
C ARG A 41 -14.73 -18.76 8.83
N CYS A 42 -13.65 -18.07 8.47
CA CYS A 42 -13.31 -16.74 8.96
C CYS A 42 -13.44 -15.72 7.82
N SER A 43 -14.28 -14.71 7.99
CA SER A 43 -14.32 -13.60 7.04
C SER A 43 -13.07 -12.73 7.23
N PRO A 44 -12.30 -12.44 6.16
CA PRO A 44 -11.13 -11.56 6.29
C PRO A 44 -11.52 -10.15 6.71
N SER A 45 -10.73 -9.55 7.58
CA SER A 45 -10.80 -8.12 7.90
C SER A 45 -9.83 -7.26 7.07
N VAL A 46 -9.96 -5.94 7.20
CA VAL A 46 -9.00 -4.99 6.61
C VAL A 46 -7.58 -5.18 7.18
N PHE A 47 -7.44 -5.71 8.40
CA PHE A 47 -6.13 -6.01 8.99
C PHE A 47 -5.47 -7.20 8.29
N SER A 48 -6.23 -8.28 8.07
CA SER A 48 -5.78 -9.45 7.31
C SER A 48 -5.42 -9.05 5.87
N LEU A 49 -6.22 -8.19 5.24
CA LEU A 49 -5.93 -7.64 3.91
C LEU A 49 -4.62 -6.85 3.90
N ASN A 50 -4.45 -5.92 4.83
CA ASN A 50 -3.25 -5.08 4.91
C ASN A 50 -2.01 -5.91 5.20
N SER A 51 -2.08 -6.93 6.07
CA SER A 51 -0.97 -7.87 6.30
C SER A 51 -0.59 -8.66 5.05
N ALA A 52 -1.57 -9.11 4.26
CA ALA A 52 -1.32 -9.82 3.01
C ALA A 52 -0.71 -8.90 1.92
N ILE A 53 -1.16 -7.64 1.82
CA ILE A 53 -0.57 -6.67 0.91
C ILE A 53 0.86 -6.32 1.35
N ASP A 54 1.07 -6.08 2.65
CA ASP A 54 2.39 -5.74 3.22
C ASP A 54 3.43 -6.86 3.01
N SER A 55 3.00 -8.13 3.01
CA SER A 55 3.87 -9.26 2.65
C SER A 55 4.36 -9.15 1.20
N LEU A 56 3.50 -8.77 0.26
CA LEU A 56 3.87 -8.55 -1.15
C LEU A 56 4.79 -7.35 -1.31
N VAL A 57 4.48 -6.23 -0.67
CA VAL A 57 5.24 -4.96 -0.79
C VAL A 57 6.66 -5.12 -0.27
N SER A 58 6.88 -6.03 0.70
CA SER A 58 8.20 -6.33 1.25
C SER A 58 8.97 -7.39 0.47
N SER A 59 8.44 -7.83 -0.66
CA SER A 59 8.99 -8.90 -1.49
C SER A 59 9.18 -8.41 -2.94
N PRO A 60 9.92 -9.14 -3.79
CA PRO A 60 10.01 -8.82 -5.23
C PRO A 60 8.66 -8.89 -5.96
N HIS A 61 7.60 -9.41 -5.32
CA HIS A 61 6.26 -9.54 -5.87
C HIS A 61 5.36 -8.31 -5.65
N PHE A 62 5.94 -7.13 -5.37
CA PHE A 62 5.20 -5.88 -5.14
C PHE A 62 4.17 -5.56 -6.24
N HIS A 63 4.44 -5.95 -7.49
CA HIS A 63 3.55 -5.75 -8.64
C HIS A 63 2.21 -6.48 -8.52
N LEU A 64 2.14 -7.54 -7.70
CA LEU A 64 0.90 -8.30 -7.47
C LEU A 64 -0.03 -7.62 -6.45
N ALA A 65 0.41 -6.59 -5.74
CA ALA A 65 -0.36 -5.97 -4.66
C ALA A 65 -1.70 -5.39 -5.15
N LEU A 66 -1.71 -4.64 -6.26
CA LEU A 66 -2.93 -4.05 -6.82
C LEU A 66 -3.86 -5.11 -7.45
N PRO A 67 -3.38 -6.07 -8.28
CA PRO A 67 -4.17 -7.22 -8.71
C PRO A 67 -4.80 -7.99 -7.55
N PHE A 68 -4.04 -8.21 -6.47
CA PHE A 68 -4.52 -8.89 -5.27
C PHE A 68 -5.65 -8.11 -4.59
N LEU A 69 -5.50 -6.79 -4.37
CA LEU A 69 -6.58 -5.98 -3.79
C LEU A 69 -7.86 -6.07 -4.62
N ARG A 70 -7.76 -5.90 -5.94
CA ARG A 70 -8.92 -6.00 -6.85
C ARG A 70 -9.61 -7.36 -6.75
N ARG A 71 -8.83 -8.43 -6.68
CA ARG A 71 -9.31 -9.80 -6.50
C ARG A 71 -10.00 -9.99 -5.15
N ALA A 72 -9.40 -9.49 -4.07
CA ALA A 72 -9.94 -9.55 -2.72
C ALA A 72 -11.28 -8.81 -2.59
N LEU A 73 -11.41 -7.61 -3.17
CA LEU A 73 -12.65 -6.82 -3.11
C LEU A 73 -13.80 -7.43 -3.92
N ARG A 74 -13.49 -8.12 -5.03
CA ARG A 74 -14.50 -8.89 -5.77
C ARG A 74 -15.02 -10.08 -4.98
N ARG A 75 -14.13 -10.76 -4.23
CA ARG A 75 -14.47 -11.92 -3.41
C ARG A 75 -15.17 -11.53 -2.11
N TYR A 76 -14.82 -10.39 -1.53
CA TYR A 76 -15.34 -9.90 -0.25
C TYR A 76 -15.89 -8.47 -0.41
N PRO A 77 -17.12 -8.30 -0.93
CA PRO A 77 -17.71 -6.98 -1.18
C PRO A 77 -17.94 -6.12 0.07
N SER A 78 -17.97 -6.74 1.25
CA SER A 78 -18.08 -6.07 2.55
C SER A 78 -16.74 -5.51 3.05
N LEU A 79 -15.62 -5.93 2.45
CA LEU A 79 -14.29 -5.46 2.82
C LEU A 79 -14.14 -4.00 2.40
N ARG A 80 -13.68 -3.16 3.33
CA ARG A 80 -13.48 -1.72 3.11
C ARG A 80 -11.99 -1.40 3.28
N PRO A 81 -11.25 -1.15 2.18
CA PRO A 81 -9.90 -0.63 2.26
C PRO A 81 -9.85 0.64 3.09
N ASN A 82 -8.76 0.84 3.82
CA ASN A 82 -8.50 2.07 4.55
C ASN A 82 -7.26 2.76 4.01
N LEU A 83 -6.89 3.90 4.59
CA LEU A 83 -5.74 4.67 4.13
C LEU A 83 -4.45 3.86 4.14
N LEU A 84 -4.26 2.98 5.14
CA LEU A 84 -3.12 2.07 5.18
C LEU A 84 -3.07 1.14 3.96
N THR A 85 -4.20 0.63 3.48
CA THR A 85 -4.27 -0.20 2.26
C THR A 85 -3.72 0.56 1.05
N PHE A 86 -4.13 1.82 0.86
CA PHE A 86 -3.67 2.65 -0.25
C PHE A 86 -2.21 3.07 -0.08
N ASN A 87 -1.77 3.37 1.13
CA ASN A 87 -0.38 3.70 1.43
C ASN A 87 0.56 2.52 1.13
N LEU A 88 0.15 1.29 1.43
CA LEU A 88 0.90 0.09 1.02
C LEU A 88 0.97 -0.04 -0.51
N LEU A 89 -0.12 0.21 -1.22
CA LEU A 89 -0.11 0.19 -2.69
C LEU A 89 0.80 1.28 -3.28
N LEU A 90 0.71 2.51 -2.78
CA LEU A 90 1.60 3.60 -3.20
C LEU A 90 3.07 3.21 -2.98
N LYS A 91 3.41 2.70 -1.79
CA LYS A 91 4.74 2.17 -1.51
C LYS A 91 5.16 1.11 -2.53
N SER A 92 4.29 0.14 -2.84
CA SER A 92 4.59 -0.92 -3.79
C SER A 92 4.93 -0.41 -5.20
N VAL A 93 4.23 0.62 -5.67
CA VAL A 93 4.43 1.20 -7.01
C VAL A 93 5.64 2.13 -7.03
N CYS A 94 5.77 2.99 -6.02
CA CYS A 94 6.81 4.02 -5.92
C CYS A 94 8.20 3.45 -5.58
N SER A 95 8.28 2.36 -4.80
CA SER A 95 9.54 1.74 -4.40
C SER A 95 10.02 0.63 -5.34
N SER A 96 9.29 0.36 -6.43
CA SER A 96 9.72 -0.61 -7.44
C SER A 96 10.97 -0.15 -8.21
N PRO A 97 11.74 -1.07 -8.81
CA PRO A 97 12.90 -0.73 -9.65
C PRO A 97 12.55 0.15 -10.87
N SER A 98 11.32 0.04 -11.38
CA SER A 98 10.80 0.83 -12.49
C SER A 98 9.41 1.37 -12.12
N PRO A 99 9.35 2.47 -11.37
CA PRO A 99 8.09 2.97 -10.80
C PRO A 99 7.18 3.55 -11.88
N SER A 100 5.94 3.05 -11.94
CA SER A 100 4.89 3.65 -12.76
C SER A 100 4.30 4.86 -12.04
N LEU A 101 4.87 6.04 -12.29
CA LEU A 101 4.43 7.29 -11.66
C LEU A 101 2.99 7.65 -12.02
N ASN A 102 2.54 7.34 -13.23
CA ASN A 102 1.15 7.56 -13.65
C ASN A 102 0.17 6.69 -12.84
N LEU A 103 0.52 5.42 -12.58
CA LEU A 103 -0.28 4.57 -11.72
C LEU A 103 -0.27 5.07 -10.27
N ALA A 104 0.89 5.51 -9.76
CA ALA A 104 1.01 6.06 -8.42
C ALA A 104 0.16 7.33 -8.23
N LEU A 105 0.21 8.27 -9.18
CA LEU A 105 -0.65 9.45 -9.22
C LEU A 105 -2.13 9.06 -9.28
N HIS A 106 -2.51 8.12 -10.14
CA HIS A 106 -3.90 7.65 -10.21
C HIS A 106 -4.36 7.04 -8.87
N LEU A 107 -3.53 6.21 -8.23
CA LEU A 107 -3.85 5.63 -6.92
C LEU A 107 -4.03 6.71 -5.86
N PHE A 108 -3.10 7.67 -5.80
CA PHE A 108 -3.16 8.80 -4.87
C PHE A 108 -4.45 9.62 -5.05
N ARG A 109 -4.75 10.01 -6.30
CA ARG A 109 -5.97 10.77 -6.65
C ARG A 109 -7.26 10.00 -6.42
N SER A 110 -7.21 8.68 -6.32
CA SER A 110 -8.39 7.85 -6.01
C SER A 110 -8.76 7.79 -4.53
N ILE A 111 -7.84 8.18 -3.62
CA ILE A 111 -8.05 8.10 -2.17
C ILE A 111 -9.29 8.90 -1.71
N PRO A 112 -9.48 10.18 -2.11
CA PRO A 112 -10.69 10.93 -1.77
C PRO A 112 -11.99 10.31 -2.25
N GLY A 113 -11.97 9.64 -3.41
CA GLY A 113 -13.14 8.92 -3.95
C GLY A 113 -13.60 7.75 -3.07
N HIS A 114 -12.76 7.30 -2.13
CA HIS A 114 -13.10 6.27 -1.15
C HIS A 114 -13.51 6.86 0.22
N GLY A 115 -13.70 8.19 0.32
CA GLY A 115 -14.01 8.88 1.57
C GLY A 115 -12.83 8.94 2.54
N LEU A 116 -11.60 8.84 2.02
CA LEU A 116 -10.35 8.87 2.78
C LEU A 116 -9.58 10.15 2.44
N GLN A 117 -8.73 10.62 3.35
CA GLN A 117 -7.82 11.74 3.08
C GLN A 117 -6.38 11.25 3.01
N PRO A 118 -5.61 11.63 1.98
CA PRO A 118 -4.17 11.37 1.96
C PRO A 118 -3.49 11.97 3.18
N ASP A 119 -2.53 11.25 3.75
CA ASP A 119 -1.75 11.72 4.91
C ASP A 119 -0.32 12.11 4.51
N THR A 120 0.47 12.52 5.49
CA THR A 120 1.89 12.84 5.32
C THR A 120 2.64 11.71 4.62
N TYR A 121 2.28 10.45 4.90
CA TYR A 121 2.92 9.30 4.28
C TYR A 121 2.53 9.18 2.79
N SER A 122 1.24 9.32 2.45
CA SER A 122 0.76 9.29 1.06
C SER A 122 1.50 10.32 0.20
N TYR A 123 1.53 11.58 0.66
CA TYR A 123 2.19 12.69 -0.03
C TYR A 123 3.70 12.46 -0.16
N SER A 124 4.37 12.19 0.97
CA SER A 124 5.84 12.07 0.98
C SER A 124 6.34 10.92 0.12
N THR A 125 5.60 9.81 0.08
CA THR A 125 5.94 8.65 -0.76
C THR A 125 5.92 9.00 -2.24
N LEU A 126 4.89 9.75 -2.68
CA LEU A 126 4.73 10.12 -4.08
C LEU A 126 5.69 11.24 -4.49
N ILE A 127 5.87 12.27 -3.64
CA ILE A 127 6.82 13.36 -3.85
C ILE A 127 8.24 12.80 -4.02
N ALA A 128 8.67 11.89 -3.13
CA ALA A 128 9.98 11.27 -3.23
C ALA A 128 10.16 10.43 -4.50
N ALA A 129 9.09 9.80 -5.00
CA ALA A 129 9.15 9.04 -6.25
C ALA A 129 9.24 9.94 -7.49
N LEU A 130 8.49 11.04 -7.53
CA LEU A 130 8.53 12.03 -8.61
C LEU A 130 9.89 12.74 -8.65
N ALA A 131 10.40 13.16 -7.48
CA ALA A 131 11.69 13.82 -7.35
C ALA A 131 12.84 12.94 -7.86
N ARG A 132 12.90 11.66 -7.47
CA ARG A 132 13.91 10.71 -7.98
C ARG A 132 13.81 10.47 -9.48
N ALA A 133 12.65 10.68 -10.07
CA ALA A 133 12.43 10.55 -11.51
C ALA A 133 12.65 11.86 -12.27
N GLY A 134 13.11 12.92 -11.61
CA GLY A 134 13.35 14.24 -12.21
C GLY A 134 12.08 15.04 -12.53
N ARG A 135 10.90 14.56 -12.13
CA ARG A 135 9.62 15.27 -12.31
C ARG A 135 9.40 16.28 -11.20
N LEU A 136 10.30 17.27 -11.11
CA LEU A 136 10.34 18.23 -10.00
C LEU A 136 9.09 19.12 -9.95
N ASP A 137 8.56 19.56 -11.09
CA ASP A 137 7.36 20.40 -11.13
C ASP A 137 6.15 19.69 -10.49
N ASP A 138 5.95 18.41 -10.80
CA ASP A 138 4.88 17.60 -10.18
C ASP A 138 5.12 17.38 -8.69
N ALA A 139 6.39 17.24 -8.29
CA ALA A 139 6.77 17.04 -6.90
C ALA A 139 6.53 18.30 -6.05
N PHE A 140 6.83 19.49 -6.59
CA PHE A 140 6.53 20.77 -5.94
C PHE A 140 5.03 21.06 -5.91
N ALA A 141 4.30 20.79 -7.00
CA ALA A 141 2.85 20.94 -7.01
C ALA A 141 2.15 20.09 -5.94
N LEU A 142 2.62 18.86 -5.70
CA LEU A 142 2.13 18.03 -4.61
C LEU A 142 2.53 18.53 -3.22
N LEU A 143 3.68 19.19 -3.09
CA LEU A 143 4.08 19.82 -1.82
C LEU A 143 3.16 21.00 -1.49
N ASP A 144 2.84 21.82 -2.47
CA ASP A 144 1.90 22.94 -2.30
C ASP A 144 0.50 22.42 -1.95
N GLU A 145 0.03 21.37 -2.63
CA GLU A 145 -1.25 20.72 -2.32
C GLU A 145 -1.27 20.15 -0.89
N MET A 146 -0.19 19.50 -0.47
CA MET A 146 -0.04 18.97 0.88
C MET A 146 -0.23 20.05 1.95
N GLN A 147 0.29 21.26 1.72
CA GLN A 147 0.11 22.40 2.61
C GLN A 147 -1.33 22.94 2.59
N LEU A 148 -1.96 23.02 1.42
CA LEU A 148 -3.35 23.44 1.28
C LEU A 148 -4.32 22.47 1.99
N ASP A 149 -4.00 21.18 1.98
CA ASP A 149 -4.73 20.13 2.69
C ASP A 149 -4.46 20.14 4.21
N ASN A 150 -3.66 21.09 4.72
CA ASN A 150 -3.21 21.18 6.11
C ASN A 150 -2.44 19.94 6.59
N VAL A 151 -1.75 19.25 5.68
CA VAL A 151 -0.89 18.13 6.00
C VAL A 151 0.55 18.64 6.13
N ALA A 152 1.16 18.49 7.32
CA ALA A 152 2.49 19.03 7.55
C ALA A 152 3.57 18.23 6.80
N PRO A 153 4.40 18.88 5.95
CA PRO A 153 5.55 18.24 5.32
C PRO A 153 6.52 17.71 6.38
N HIS A 154 7.12 16.55 6.13
CA HIS A 154 8.13 15.97 7.02
C HIS A 154 9.54 16.24 6.48
N PHE A 155 10.56 16.11 7.34
CA PHE A 155 11.96 16.29 6.95
C PHE A 155 12.36 15.38 5.77
N VAL A 156 11.77 14.18 5.68
CA VAL A 156 11.98 13.23 4.57
C VAL A 156 11.51 13.81 3.23
N THR A 157 10.41 14.56 3.22
CA THR A 157 9.84 15.21 2.03
C THR A 157 10.82 16.25 1.48
N PHE A 158 11.34 17.12 2.35
CA PHE A 158 12.31 18.16 1.97
C PHE A 158 13.66 17.58 1.55
N ASN A 159 14.18 16.59 2.27
CA ASN A 159 15.45 15.95 1.92
C ASN A 159 15.39 15.29 0.53
N SER A 160 14.26 14.67 0.19
CA SER A 160 14.06 14.04 -1.12
C SER A 160 14.07 15.07 -2.25
N LEU A 161 13.40 16.21 -2.06
CA LEU A 161 13.38 17.31 -3.02
C LEU A 161 14.75 17.97 -3.17
N LEU A 162 15.41 18.29 -2.06
CA LEU A 162 16.71 18.94 -2.06
C LEU A 162 17.78 18.10 -2.76
N HIS A 163 17.81 16.79 -2.49
CA HIS A 163 18.71 15.87 -3.18
C HIS A 163 18.45 15.82 -4.69
N ALA A 164 17.18 15.78 -5.12
CA ALA A 164 16.83 15.74 -6.53
C ALA A 164 17.16 17.06 -7.26
N VAL A 165 16.94 18.20 -6.61
CA VAL A 165 17.28 19.53 -7.16
C VAL A 165 18.80 19.67 -7.33
N LEU A 166 19.60 19.23 -6.34
CA LEU A 166 21.07 19.25 -6.45
C LEU A 166 21.55 18.40 -7.63
N GLN A 167 20.97 17.22 -7.84
CA GLN A 167 21.32 16.37 -8.99
C GLN A 167 20.90 16.97 -10.34
N ALA A 168 19.81 17.73 -10.39
CA ALA A 168 19.35 18.41 -11.60
C ALA A 168 20.15 19.69 -11.90
N GLY A 169 20.71 20.34 -10.89
CA GLY A 169 21.53 21.55 -11.00
C GLY A 169 23.02 21.30 -11.28
N ASP A 170 23.48 20.05 -11.18
CA ASP A 170 24.86 19.61 -11.50
C ASP A 170 25.05 19.27 -13.00
N LEU A 171 24.27 19.92 -13.89
CA LEU A 171 24.33 19.84 -15.35
C LEU A 171 24.93 21.12 -15.95
#